data_AF-A0A6A4UE94-F1
#
_entry.id   AF-A0A6A4UE94-F1
#
_cell.length_a   1.000
_cell.length_b   1.000
_cell.length_c   1.000
_cell.angle_alpha   90.00
_cell.angle_beta   90.00
_cell.angle_gamma   90.00
#
_symmetry.space_group_name_H-M   'P 1'
#
loop_
_entity.id
_entity.type
_entity.pdbx_description
1 polymer ?
#
loop_
_entity_poly.entity_id
_entity_poly.type
_entity_poly.pdbx_seq_one_letter_code
_entity_poly.pdbx_strand_id
1 'polypeptide(L)'
;LHLLREWSFDRYRGGRWYAWFTGVPIIWLLYASGLSGYWLVWDELAQYVALGSMEWLDVLGIFGEPVANNFLAPGSMTDRFFTLLVFIHIFVPLFLLFAMWIHVIRVSQPKINPPRGVAIGLAAMLVALSLIKPAISHGPADLGSILQQLNLDWFFMLLYPVFDAWGGLALWALAIGGSLFLAALPWLPPIKQPLAPVVMLDHCNGCGRCYADCPYGAITMMPRTDGLPYAQQAEVNAANCTRCGICVGACPSASPFRSVDELVTGIDLPHLDIKRMRTLVDEALAKAPGGVVMVGCEHGPKVQELTLDGAAAVRLPCVSMLPPSFIDYMVEQGAGGVMIAGCPECGCRFRYGVAWMQDRLDGRRDPYLRKRVPRDRVRTFWASHIEAAELKAAAMSFQDDLK
;
A
#
# COMPACT_ATOMS: atom_id res chain seq x y z
N LEU A 1 12.15 5.54 -3.36
CA LEU A 1 11.59 5.35 -2.00
C LEU A 1 10.27 4.57 -1.98
N HIS A 2 9.23 5.01 -2.69
CA HIS A 2 7.92 4.33 -2.69
C HIS A 2 8.01 2.82 -3.04
N LEU A 3 8.67 2.49 -4.15
CA LEU A 3 8.88 1.10 -4.59
C LEU A 3 9.55 0.23 -3.52
N LEU A 4 10.65 0.73 -2.93
CA LEU A 4 11.40 0.02 -1.88
C LEU A 4 10.56 -0.22 -0.62
N ARG A 5 9.73 0.74 -0.22
CA ARG A 5 8.83 0.61 0.93
C ARG A 5 7.75 -0.46 0.70
N GLU A 6 7.11 -0.46 -0.47
CA GLU A 6 6.07 -1.44 -0.76
C GLU A 6 6.67 -2.85 -0.94
N TRP A 7 7.90 -2.94 -1.47
CA TRP A 7 8.66 -4.19 -1.52
C TRP A 7 9.03 -4.70 -0.12
N SER A 8 9.62 -3.86 0.73
CA SER A 8 10.11 -4.26 2.06
C SER A 8 8.99 -4.70 3.00
N PHE A 9 7.79 -4.14 2.84
CA PHE A 9 6.60 -4.56 3.57
C PHE A 9 5.79 -5.67 2.89
N ASP A 10 6.29 -6.26 1.79
CA ASP A 10 5.63 -7.30 1.00
C ASP A 10 4.25 -6.89 0.43
N ARG A 11 4.05 -5.60 0.17
CA ARG A 11 2.75 -5.01 -0.21
C ARG A 11 2.47 -5.05 -1.71
N TYR A 12 3.08 -6.00 -2.41
CA TYR A 12 2.95 -6.13 -3.87
C TYR A 12 2.31 -7.45 -4.32
N ARG A 13 2.08 -8.39 -3.41
CA ARG A 13 1.51 -9.72 -3.71
C ARG A 13 0.01 -9.82 -3.43
N GLY A 14 -0.61 -10.90 -3.92
CA GLY A 14 -2.03 -11.17 -3.70
C GLY A 14 -2.92 -10.16 -4.42
N GLY A 15 -4.02 -9.73 -3.82
CA GLY A 15 -4.91 -8.70 -4.40
C GLY A 15 -4.26 -7.34 -4.72
N ARG A 16 -2.99 -7.13 -4.33
CA ARG A 16 -2.22 -5.91 -4.62
C ARG A 16 -1.30 -6.00 -5.84
N TRP A 17 -1.21 -7.17 -6.50
CA TRP A 17 -0.35 -7.35 -7.69
C TRP A 17 -0.60 -6.30 -8.76
N TYR A 18 -1.86 -5.89 -8.91
CA TYR A 18 -2.29 -4.95 -9.95
C TYR A 18 -1.62 -3.58 -9.80
N ALA A 19 -1.60 -3.02 -8.59
CA ALA A 19 -0.94 -1.73 -8.33
C ALA A 19 0.56 -1.85 -8.60
N TRP A 20 1.20 -2.92 -8.13
CA TRP A 20 2.63 -3.13 -8.38
C TRP A 20 2.96 -3.23 -9.88
N PHE A 21 2.24 -4.08 -10.61
CA PHE A 21 2.45 -4.32 -12.04
C PHE A 21 2.24 -3.06 -12.86
N THR A 22 1.16 -2.32 -12.60
CA THR A 22 0.88 -1.03 -13.28
C THR A 22 1.85 0.07 -12.88
N GLY A 23 2.57 -0.08 -11.77
CA GLY A 23 3.65 0.81 -11.36
C GLY A 23 4.91 0.70 -12.23
N VAL A 24 5.13 -0.42 -12.93
CA VAL A 24 6.33 -0.60 -13.78
C VAL A 24 6.30 0.35 -14.99
N PRO A 25 5.22 0.44 -15.80
CA PRO A 25 5.13 1.45 -16.86
C PRO A 25 5.22 2.89 -16.37
N ILE A 26 4.79 3.17 -15.14
CA ILE A 26 4.87 4.53 -14.55
C ILE A 26 6.31 4.97 -14.35
N ILE A 27 7.22 4.03 -14.02
CA ILE A 27 8.66 4.33 -13.92
C ILE A 27 9.19 4.79 -15.28
N TRP A 28 8.83 4.11 -16.37
CA TRP A 28 9.22 4.51 -17.72
C TRP A 28 8.70 5.89 -18.11
N LEU A 29 7.41 6.16 -17.86
CA LEU A 29 6.80 7.47 -18.12
C LEU A 29 7.43 8.59 -17.28
N LEU A 30 7.81 8.30 -16.02
CA LEU A 30 8.52 9.24 -15.15
C LEU A 30 9.90 9.61 -15.73
N TYR A 31 10.68 8.62 -16.14
CA TYR A 31 11.98 8.87 -16.76
C TYR A 31 11.85 9.62 -18.09
N ALA A 32 10.93 9.21 -18.97
CA ALA A 32 10.67 9.91 -20.22
C ALA A 32 10.22 11.36 -20.01
N SER A 33 9.37 11.61 -19.00
CA SER A 33 8.94 12.95 -18.61
C SER A 33 10.10 13.81 -18.12
N GLY A 34 11.01 13.25 -17.32
CA GLY A 34 12.18 13.99 -16.83
C GLY A 34 13.19 14.29 -17.93
N LEU A 35 13.58 13.27 -18.70
CA LEU A 35 14.56 13.40 -19.78
C LEU A 35 14.12 14.40 -20.85
N SER A 36 12.85 14.35 -21.28
CA SER A 36 12.30 15.32 -22.25
C SER A 36 12.34 16.76 -21.75
N GLY A 37 12.28 16.99 -20.43
CA GLY A 37 12.44 18.32 -19.84
C GLY A 37 13.86 18.86 -19.96
N TYR A 38 14.86 18.00 -19.78
CA TYR A 38 16.26 18.37 -20.01
C TYR A 38 16.53 18.72 -21.47
N TRP A 39 15.91 17.99 -22.42
CA TRP A 39 16.09 18.25 -23.85
C TRP A 39 15.63 19.66 -24.27
N LEU A 40 14.66 20.25 -23.57
CA LEU A 40 14.14 21.58 -23.89
C LEU A 40 15.12 22.73 -23.59
N VAL A 41 16.07 22.52 -22.67
CA VAL A 41 17.06 23.55 -22.30
C VAL A 41 18.09 23.76 -23.41
N TRP A 42 18.41 22.68 -24.13
CA TRP A 42 19.34 22.67 -25.26
C TRP A 42 20.75 23.22 -24.94
N ASP A 43 21.27 22.82 -23.77
CA ASP A 43 22.67 23.00 -23.38
C ASP A 43 23.54 21.76 -23.72
N GLU A 44 24.83 21.82 -23.44
CA GLU A 44 25.77 20.70 -23.63
C GLU A 44 25.28 19.38 -22.99
N LEU A 45 24.63 19.46 -21.82
CA LEU A 45 24.08 18.30 -21.13
C LEU A 45 22.86 17.75 -21.86
N ALA A 46 21.95 18.62 -22.30
CA ALA A 46 20.79 18.24 -23.11
C ALA A 46 21.22 17.55 -24.41
N GLN A 47 22.27 18.05 -25.07
CA GLN A 47 22.83 17.43 -26.27
C GLN A 47 23.31 16.00 -26.00
N TYR A 48 24.13 15.79 -24.96
CA TYR A 48 24.60 14.45 -24.56
C TYR A 48 23.44 13.49 -24.25
N VAL A 49 22.49 13.95 -23.44
CA VAL A 49 21.36 13.14 -22.99
C VAL A 49 20.43 12.80 -24.15
N ALA A 50 20.16 13.75 -25.04
CA ALA A 50 19.31 13.54 -26.20
C ALA A 50 19.97 12.59 -27.22
N LEU A 51 21.24 12.80 -27.54
CA LEU A 51 22.01 11.90 -28.42
C LEU A 51 22.04 10.48 -27.85
N GLY A 52 22.49 10.32 -26.60
CA GLY A 52 22.58 9.00 -25.97
C GLY A 52 21.22 8.29 -25.86
N SER A 53 20.13 9.02 -25.58
CA SER A 53 18.77 8.46 -25.60
C SER A 53 18.36 7.95 -26.98
N MET A 54 18.63 8.72 -28.03
CA MET A 54 18.24 8.37 -29.39
C MET A 54 19.11 7.25 -29.96
N GLU A 55 20.42 7.27 -29.69
CA GLU A 55 21.33 6.17 -30.02
C GLU A 55 20.89 4.88 -29.32
N TRP A 56 20.52 4.97 -28.03
CA TRP A 56 19.98 3.82 -27.32
C TRP A 56 18.70 3.31 -27.97
N LEU A 57 17.79 4.18 -28.39
CA LEU A 57 16.57 3.79 -29.10
C LEU A 57 16.85 3.16 -30.48
N ASP A 58 17.82 3.70 -31.22
CA ASP A 58 18.21 3.26 -32.56
C ASP A 58 18.75 1.82 -32.56
N VAL A 59 19.31 1.35 -31.44
CA VAL A 59 19.72 -0.06 -31.25
C VAL A 59 18.57 -1.05 -31.53
N LEU A 60 17.31 -0.65 -31.30
CA LEU A 60 16.17 -1.53 -31.57
C LEU A 60 15.88 -1.70 -33.07
N GLY A 61 16.41 -0.84 -33.94
CA GLY A 61 16.21 -0.91 -35.39
C GLY A 61 14.75 -0.73 -35.85
N ILE A 62 13.93 -0.06 -35.03
CA ILE A 62 12.49 0.14 -35.31
C ILE A 62 12.29 1.21 -36.40
N PHE A 63 13.22 2.16 -36.51
CA PHE A 63 13.18 3.27 -37.46
C PHE A 63 14.04 2.97 -38.68
N GLY A 64 13.61 3.41 -39.86
CA GLY A 64 14.32 3.16 -41.11
C GLY A 64 15.68 3.85 -41.21
N GLU A 65 15.85 4.98 -40.52
CA GLU A 65 17.12 5.69 -40.35
C GLU A 65 17.36 5.98 -38.86
N PRO A 66 18.62 6.04 -38.39
CA PRO A 66 18.94 6.40 -37.01
C PRO A 66 18.36 7.77 -36.64
N VAL A 67 17.49 7.81 -35.64
CA VAL A 67 16.87 9.03 -35.13
C VAL A 67 17.92 9.96 -34.53
N ALA A 68 19.01 9.42 -33.99
CA ALA A 68 20.15 10.17 -33.47
C ALA A 68 20.78 11.11 -34.52
N ASN A 69 20.68 10.78 -35.82
CA ASN A 69 21.20 11.65 -36.88
C ASN A 69 20.55 13.04 -36.91
N ASN A 70 19.31 13.16 -36.44
CA ASN A 70 18.62 14.45 -36.33
C ASN A 70 19.26 15.39 -35.30
N PHE A 71 20.15 14.87 -34.45
CA PHE A 71 20.83 15.59 -33.38
C PHE A 71 22.30 15.89 -33.70
N LEU A 72 22.81 15.46 -34.86
CA LEU A 72 24.22 15.59 -35.23
C LEU A 72 24.51 16.74 -36.21
N ALA A 73 23.48 17.28 -36.89
CA ALA A 73 23.65 18.34 -37.88
C ALA A 73 22.93 19.64 -37.45
N PRO A 74 23.58 20.83 -37.55
CA PRO A 74 22.90 22.10 -37.23
C PRO A 74 21.63 22.35 -38.06
N GLY A 75 21.55 21.80 -39.28
CA GLY A 75 20.40 21.96 -40.18
C GLY A 75 19.18 21.08 -39.87
N SER A 76 19.31 20.06 -39.02
CA SER A 76 18.18 19.20 -38.62
C SER A 76 17.43 19.73 -37.38
N MET A 77 18.03 20.67 -36.64
CA MET A 77 17.46 21.38 -35.49
C MET A 77 16.54 22.52 -35.96
N THR A 78 15.33 22.19 -36.41
CA THR A 78 14.34 23.17 -36.89
C THR A 78 13.33 23.57 -35.80
N ASP A 79 12.62 24.69 -35.99
CA ASP A 79 11.50 25.08 -35.10
C ASP A 79 10.45 23.97 -34.92
N ARG A 80 10.27 23.12 -35.94
CA ARG A 80 9.37 21.95 -35.89
C ARG A 80 9.88 20.88 -34.93
N PHE A 81 11.19 20.68 -34.84
CA PHE A 81 11.80 19.75 -33.91
C PHE A 81 11.57 20.20 -32.45
N PHE A 82 11.82 21.46 -32.13
CA PHE A 82 11.52 21.99 -30.78
C PHE A 82 10.03 21.98 -30.47
N THR A 83 9.18 22.25 -31.46
CA THR A 83 7.72 22.10 -31.31
C THR A 83 7.33 20.67 -30.95
N LEU A 84 7.92 19.66 -31.59
CA LEU A 84 7.72 18.24 -31.26
C LEU A 84 8.20 17.93 -29.84
N LEU A 85 9.37 18.43 -29.43
CA LEU A 85 9.88 18.22 -28.07
C LEU A 85 8.96 18.79 -27.00
N VAL A 86 8.41 19.99 -27.22
CA VAL A 86 7.42 20.60 -26.32
C VAL A 86 6.17 19.73 -26.25
N PHE A 87 5.68 19.20 -27.37
CA PHE A 87 4.55 18.27 -27.37
C PHE A 87 4.86 17.01 -26.55
N ILE A 88 6.01 16.36 -26.76
CA ILE A 88 6.41 15.18 -26.00
C ILE A 88 6.46 15.52 -24.50
N HIS A 89 7.08 16.63 -24.13
CA HIS A 89 7.22 17.05 -22.75
C HIS A 89 5.88 17.39 -22.07
N ILE A 90 4.86 17.81 -22.81
CA ILE A 90 3.50 18.04 -22.26
C ILE A 90 2.70 16.74 -22.21
N PHE A 91 2.70 15.96 -23.28
CA PHE A 91 1.86 14.77 -23.40
C PHE A 91 2.32 13.61 -22.51
N VAL A 92 3.64 13.40 -22.36
CA VAL A 92 4.16 12.31 -21.51
C VAL A 92 3.72 12.46 -20.05
N PRO A 93 3.83 13.63 -19.39
CA PRO A 93 3.25 13.85 -18.06
C PRO A 93 1.73 13.67 -17.99
N LEU A 94 0.99 14.07 -19.03
CA LEU A 94 -0.48 13.84 -19.05
C LEU A 94 -0.80 12.35 -19.08
N PHE A 95 -0.07 11.56 -19.86
CA PHE A 95 -0.17 10.10 -19.83
C PHE A 95 0.30 9.51 -18.50
N LEU A 96 1.33 10.07 -17.86
CA LEU A 96 1.76 9.69 -16.52
C LEU A 96 0.64 9.91 -15.49
N LEU A 97 -0.08 11.04 -15.54
CA LEU A 97 -1.23 11.30 -14.66
C LEU A 97 -2.37 10.29 -14.91
N PHE A 98 -2.66 9.98 -16.17
CA PHE A 98 -3.64 8.95 -16.51
C PHE A 98 -3.22 7.55 -16.01
N ALA A 99 -1.95 7.18 -16.17
CA ALA A 99 -1.39 5.93 -15.67
C ALA A 99 -1.44 5.86 -14.13
N MET A 100 -1.20 6.98 -13.43
CA MET A 100 -1.36 7.07 -11.98
C MET A 100 -2.80 6.81 -11.53
N TRP A 101 -3.81 7.24 -12.30
CA TRP A 101 -5.21 6.89 -12.01
C TRP A 101 -5.45 5.37 -12.13
N ILE A 102 -4.93 4.74 -13.20
CA ILE A 102 -4.98 3.27 -13.37
C ILE A 102 -4.32 2.58 -12.17
N HIS A 103 -3.15 3.04 -11.75
CA HIS A 103 -2.38 2.47 -10.64
C HIS A 103 -3.14 2.42 -9.31
N VAL A 104 -4.02 3.39 -9.06
CA VAL A 104 -4.76 3.51 -7.79
C VAL A 104 -6.24 3.12 -7.89
N ILE A 105 -6.76 2.77 -9.07
CA ILE A 105 -8.21 2.56 -9.30
C ILE A 105 -8.83 1.47 -8.42
N ARG A 106 -8.03 0.47 -8.00
CA ARG A 106 -8.47 -0.63 -7.13
C ARG A 106 -8.28 -0.35 -5.63
N VAL A 107 -7.92 0.87 -5.25
CA VAL A 107 -7.63 1.26 -3.87
C VAL A 107 -8.67 2.27 -3.41
N SER A 108 -9.47 1.93 -2.39
CA SER A 108 -10.45 2.87 -1.83
C SER A 108 -9.75 4.03 -1.13
N GLN A 109 -10.07 5.29 -1.42
CA GLN A 109 -9.48 6.46 -0.74
C GLN A 109 -7.93 6.45 -0.77
N PRO A 110 -7.29 6.44 -1.96
CA PRO A 110 -5.83 6.40 -2.04
C PRO A 110 -5.24 7.68 -1.40
N LYS A 111 -4.22 7.51 -0.55
CA LYS A 111 -3.48 8.64 0.02
C LYS A 111 -2.42 9.07 -0.98
N ILE A 112 -2.76 10.04 -1.83
CA ILE A 112 -1.86 10.58 -2.87
C ILE A 112 -0.98 11.73 -2.36
N ASN A 113 -1.42 12.42 -1.31
CA ASN A 113 -0.68 13.54 -0.72
C ASN A 113 0.09 13.09 0.52
N PRO A 114 1.34 13.57 0.71
CA PRO A 114 2.08 13.35 1.93
C PRO A 114 1.42 14.09 3.12
N PRO A 115 1.71 13.67 4.37
CA PRO A 115 1.30 14.42 5.56
C PRO A 115 1.76 15.88 5.49
N ARG A 116 0.93 16.81 6.00
CA ARG A 116 1.19 18.26 5.89
C ARG A 116 2.57 18.68 6.39
N GLY A 117 3.02 18.14 7.52
CA GLY A 117 4.37 18.43 8.06
C GLY A 117 5.49 18.01 7.10
N VAL A 118 5.36 16.85 6.45
CA VAL A 118 6.32 16.37 5.44
C VAL A 118 6.28 17.25 4.19
N ALA A 119 5.08 17.64 3.74
CA ALA A 119 4.92 18.51 2.57
C ALA A 119 5.59 19.89 2.80
N ILE A 120 5.32 20.51 3.95
CA ILE A 120 5.89 21.82 4.31
C ILE A 120 7.40 21.71 4.47
N GLY A 121 7.89 20.69 5.19
CA GLY A 121 9.32 20.47 5.38
C GLY A 121 10.06 20.25 4.05
N LEU A 122 9.49 19.42 3.16
CA LEU A 122 10.08 19.17 1.84
C LEU A 122 10.08 20.43 0.96
N ALA A 123 8.98 21.19 0.93
CA ALA A 123 8.90 22.43 0.18
C ALA A 123 9.91 23.47 0.68
N ALA A 124 9.99 23.68 2.00
CA ALA A 124 10.96 24.60 2.60
C ALA A 124 12.41 24.19 2.30
N MET A 125 12.71 22.89 2.39
CA MET A 125 14.03 22.35 2.05
C MET A 125 14.37 22.59 0.56
N LEU A 126 13.45 22.31 -0.36
CA LEU A 126 13.68 22.50 -1.80
C LEU A 126 13.85 23.99 -2.16
N VAL A 127 13.07 24.88 -1.54
CA VAL A 127 13.24 26.34 -1.71
C VAL A 127 14.61 26.79 -1.19
N ALA A 128 14.99 26.39 0.02
CA ALA A 128 16.30 26.71 0.57
C ALA A 128 17.44 26.20 -0.31
N LEU A 129 17.36 24.96 -0.81
CA LEU A 129 18.33 24.38 -1.73
C LEU A 129 18.41 25.15 -3.05
N SER A 130 17.28 25.57 -3.61
CA SER A 130 17.26 26.36 -4.85
C SER A 130 17.97 27.71 -4.72
N LEU A 131 18.00 28.30 -3.51
CA LEU A 131 18.66 29.57 -3.24
C LEU A 131 20.15 29.39 -2.91
N ILE A 132 20.50 28.33 -2.16
CA ILE A 132 21.88 28.07 -1.71
C ILE A 132 22.73 27.44 -2.83
N LYS A 133 22.13 26.51 -3.59
CA LYS A 133 22.81 25.76 -4.66
C LYS A 133 21.84 25.60 -5.85
N PRO A 134 21.61 26.68 -6.63
CA PRO A 134 20.73 26.62 -7.79
C PRO A 134 21.26 25.63 -8.83
N ALA A 135 20.33 25.02 -9.56
CA ALA A 135 20.67 24.30 -10.79
C ALA A 135 21.06 25.33 -11.86
N ILE A 136 22.26 25.20 -12.39
CA ILE A 136 22.80 26.09 -13.44
C ILE A 136 22.95 25.25 -14.70
N SER A 137 22.44 25.76 -15.82
CA SER A 137 22.63 25.15 -17.14
C SER A 137 24.10 25.16 -17.55
N HIS A 138 24.46 24.20 -18.39
CA HIS A 138 25.77 24.20 -19.03
C HIS A 138 25.88 25.28 -20.10
N GLY A 139 27.02 25.33 -20.79
CA GLY A 139 27.16 26.14 -21.99
C GLY A 139 26.14 25.74 -23.06
N PRO A 140 25.85 26.64 -24.02
CA PRO A 140 25.01 26.30 -25.18
C PRO A 140 25.55 25.05 -25.89
N ALA A 141 24.65 24.18 -26.35
CA ALA A 141 25.02 22.99 -27.11
C ALA A 141 25.89 23.37 -28.34
N ASP A 142 27.04 22.71 -28.49
CA ASP A 142 27.93 22.85 -29.64
C ASP A 142 28.20 21.47 -30.27
N LEU A 143 27.55 21.23 -31.41
CA LEU A 143 27.66 19.99 -32.20
C LEU A 143 29.07 19.75 -32.79
N GLY A 144 29.94 20.77 -32.78
CA GLY A 144 31.32 20.68 -33.26
C GLY A 144 32.35 20.39 -32.17
N SER A 145 31.95 20.34 -30.90
CA SER A 145 32.86 20.19 -29.76
C SER A 145 32.70 18.83 -29.07
N ILE A 146 33.79 18.29 -28.52
CA ILE A 146 33.76 17.10 -27.67
C ILE A 146 33.58 17.56 -26.22
N LEU A 147 32.48 17.17 -25.61
CA LEU A 147 32.06 17.53 -24.26
C LEU A 147 33.11 17.07 -23.22
N GLN A 148 33.68 17.97 -22.42
CA GLN A 148 34.79 17.60 -21.53
C GLN A 148 34.41 17.42 -20.05
N GLN A 149 33.38 18.12 -19.53
CA GLN A 149 32.90 17.93 -18.15
C GLN A 149 31.39 18.15 -18.03
N LEU A 150 30.64 17.06 -17.90
CA LEU A 150 29.20 17.07 -17.69
C LEU A 150 28.87 16.85 -16.21
N ASN A 151 27.95 17.65 -15.67
CA ASN A 151 27.42 17.48 -14.33
C ASN A 151 26.15 16.63 -14.40
N LEU A 152 26.33 15.31 -14.45
CA LEU A 152 25.22 14.38 -14.61
C LEU A 152 24.30 14.39 -13.38
N ASP A 153 22.99 14.41 -13.63
CA ASP A 153 22.00 14.20 -12.58
C ASP A 153 21.97 12.73 -12.14
N TRP A 154 22.14 12.48 -10.85
CA TRP A 154 22.23 11.12 -10.33
C TRP A 154 20.92 10.33 -10.42
N PHE A 155 19.77 10.98 -10.64
CA PHE A 155 18.46 10.33 -10.68
C PHE A 155 18.03 9.97 -12.11
N PHE A 156 17.99 10.95 -13.00
CA PHE A 156 17.60 10.77 -14.40
C PHE A 156 18.73 10.25 -15.28
N MET A 157 20.00 10.55 -14.95
CA MET A 157 21.16 10.22 -15.79
C MET A 157 22.00 9.06 -15.24
N LEU A 158 21.53 8.37 -14.18
CA LEU A 158 22.22 7.24 -13.55
C LEU A 158 22.67 6.15 -14.55
N LEU A 159 21.88 5.92 -15.60
CA LEU A 159 22.09 4.83 -16.55
C LEU A 159 22.96 5.22 -17.75
N TYR A 160 23.29 6.50 -17.94
CA TYR A 160 24.11 6.97 -19.07
C TYR A 160 25.57 6.52 -18.97
N PRO A 161 26.25 6.58 -17.80
CA PRO A 161 27.58 5.99 -17.68
C PRO A 161 27.61 4.48 -17.96
N VAL A 162 26.50 3.78 -17.70
CA VAL A 162 26.36 2.34 -18.02
C VAL A 162 26.21 2.15 -19.53
N PHE A 163 25.47 3.03 -20.21
CA PHE A 163 25.39 3.05 -21.68
C PHE A 163 26.77 3.25 -22.31
N ASP A 164 27.54 4.25 -21.84
CA ASP A 164 28.87 4.54 -22.38
C ASP A 164 29.86 3.40 -22.15
N ALA A 165 29.75 2.71 -21.01
CA ALA A 165 30.68 1.63 -20.66
C ALA A 165 30.31 0.28 -21.30
N TRP A 166 29.02 -0.08 -21.35
CA TRP A 166 28.55 -1.43 -21.71
C TRP A 166 27.77 -1.47 -23.04
N GLY A 167 27.46 -0.31 -23.63
CA GLY A 167 26.72 -0.17 -24.88
C GLY A 167 25.20 -0.30 -24.73
N GLY A 168 24.49 0.11 -25.79
CA GLY A 168 23.02 0.19 -25.78
C GLY A 168 22.28 -1.14 -25.67
N LEU A 169 22.83 -2.23 -26.24
CA LEU A 169 22.23 -3.58 -26.11
C LEU A 169 22.22 -4.06 -24.65
N ALA A 170 23.35 -3.86 -23.94
CA ALA A 170 23.44 -4.20 -22.53
C ALA A 170 22.45 -3.37 -21.69
N LEU A 171 22.31 -2.08 -22.00
CA LEU A 171 21.35 -1.23 -21.31
C LEU A 171 19.89 -1.65 -21.57
N TRP A 172 19.53 -2.02 -22.81
CA TRP A 172 18.20 -2.59 -23.09
C TRP A 172 17.95 -3.90 -22.33
N ALA A 173 18.95 -4.79 -22.29
CA ALA A 173 18.85 -6.04 -21.53
C ALA A 173 18.62 -5.78 -20.04
N LEU A 174 19.31 -4.79 -19.45
CA LEU A 174 19.10 -4.36 -18.06
C LEU A 174 17.72 -3.75 -17.86
N ALA A 175 17.29 -2.85 -18.74
CA ALA A 175 16.03 -2.13 -18.60
C ALA A 175 14.81 -3.06 -18.77
N ILE A 176 14.83 -3.90 -19.80
CA ILE A 176 13.78 -4.91 -20.04
C ILE A 176 13.84 -6.00 -18.98
N GLY A 177 15.03 -6.55 -18.69
CA GLY A 177 15.22 -7.58 -17.67
C GLY A 177 14.77 -7.12 -16.28
N GLY A 178 15.16 -5.90 -15.88
CA GLY A 178 14.72 -5.27 -14.63
C GLY A 178 13.21 -5.00 -14.61
N SER A 179 12.63 -4.53 -15.71
CA SER A 179 11.19 -4.32 -15.82
C SER A 179 10.40 -5.63 -15.73
N LEU A 180 10.84 -6.68 -16.42
CA LEU A 180 10.23 -8.00 -16.37
C LEU A 180 10.38 -8.64 -14.98
N PHE A 181 11.55 -8.49 -14.35
CA PHE A 181 11.77 -8.95 -12.99
C PHE A 181 10.82 -8.25 -12.01
N LEU A 182 10.79 -6.91 -12.02
CA LEU A 182 9.87 -6.14 -11.19
C LEU A 182 8.43 -6.54 -11.48
N ALA A 183 8.03 -6.63 -12.74
CA ALA A 183 6.69 -7.05 -13.12
C ALA A 183 6.35 -8.44 -12.57
N ALA A 184 7.28 -9.40 -12.58
CA ALA A 184 7.06 -10.77 -12.13
C ALA A 184 7.06 -10.96 -10.59
N LEU A 185 7.67 -10.04 -9.83
CA LEU A 185 7.80 -10.15 -8.37
C LEU A 185 6.50 -10.50 -7.62
N PRO A 186 5.31 -9.95 -7.94
CA PRO A 186 4.06 -10.31 -7.26
C PRO A 186 3.73 -11.80 -7.22
N TRP A 187 4.28 -12.58 -8.15
CA TRP A 187 4.04 -14.02 -8.30
C TRP A 187 5.22 -14.88 -7.83
N LEU A 188 6.30 -14.29 -7.31
CA LEU A 188 7.54 -14.99 -6.96
C LEU A 188 7.98 -14.78 -5.49
N PRO A 189 8.07 -15.85 -4.67
CA PRO A 189 7.45 -17.17 -4.87
C PRO A 189 5.91 -17.10 -4.83
N PRO A 190 5.22 -18.08 -5.45
CA PRO A 190 3.78 -18.19 -5.36
C PRO A 190 3.33 -18.33 -3.91
N ILE A 191 2.38 -17.50 -3.50
CA ILE A 191 1.79 -17.56 -2.15
C ILE A 191 0.42 -18.24 -2.21
N LYS A 192 0.18 -19.19 -1.30
CA LYS A 192 -1.17 -19.73 -1.11
C LYS A 192 -2.00 -18.68 -0.35
N GLN A 193 -3.01 -18.15 -1.01
CA GLN A 193 -3.94 -17.21 -0.38
C GLN A 193 -5.08 -17.98 0.27
N PRO A 194 -5.52 -17.60 1.48
CA PRO A 194 -6.76 -18.13 2.00
C PRO A 194 -7.95 -17.67 1.15
N LEU A 195 -9.08 -18.38 1.30
CA LEU A 195 -10.32 -18.03 0.63
C LEU A 195 -10.78 -16.61 1.02
N ALA A 196 -11.34 -15.90 0.04
CA ALA A 196 -11.94 -14.59 0.25
C ALA A 196 -13.20 -14.73 1.14
N PRO A 197 -13.67 -13.63 1.76
CA PRO A 197 -14.91 -13.65 2.51
C PRO A 197 -16.10 -14.09 1.63
N VAL A 198 -17.00 -14.87 2.20
CA VAL A 198 -18.23 -15.33 1.57
C VAL A 198 -19.42 -14.65 2.22
N VAL A 199 -20.39 -14.24 1.41
CA VAL A 199 -21.63 -13.60 1.86
C VAL A 199 -22.72 -14.67 1.99
N MET A 200 -23.33 -14.75 3.17
CA MET A 200 -24.46 -15.63 3.45
C MET A 200 -25.72 -14.77 3.36
N LEU A 201 -26.48 -14.93 2.27
CA LEU A 201 -27.54 -13.99 1.90
C LEU A 201 -28.68 -13.95 2.93
N ASP A 202 -29.08 -15.11 3.44
CA ASP A 202 -30.04 -15.28 4.55
C ASP A 202 -29.68 -14.49 5.81
N HIS A 203 -28.39 -14.24 6.05
CA HIS A 203 -27.89 -13.44 7.18
C HIS A 203 -27.37 -12.05 6.79
N CYS A 204 -27.36 -11.70 5.50
CA CYS A 204 -26.97 -10.40 5.01
C CYS A 204 -28.18 -9.45 4.99
N ASN A 205 -28.10 -8.32 5.67
CA ASN A 205 -29.16 -7.30 5.66
C ASN A 205 -28.92 -6.14 4.67
N GLY A 206 -27.86 -6.21 3.86
CA GLY A 206 -27.56 -5.17 2.88
C GLY A 206 -27.11 -3.82 3.47
N CYS A 207 -26.72 -3.72 4.75
CA CYS A 207 -26.43 -2.44 5.40
C CYS A 207 -25.21 -1.65 4.88
N GLY A 208 -24.36 -2.23 4.03
CA GLY A 208 -23.24 -1.53 3.39
C GLY A 208 -22.02 -1.24 4.29
N ARG A 209 -22.01 -1.64 5.57
CA ARG A 209 -20.84 -1.40 6.45
C ARG A 209 -19.57 -2.09 5.94
N CYS A 210 -19.69 -3.34 5.46
CA CYS A 210 -18.56 -4.06 4.87
C CYS A 210 -18.00 -3.36 3.62
N TYR A 211 -18.87 -2.74 2.81
CA TYR A 211 -18.48 -1.90 1.67
C TYR A 211 -17.71 -0.66 2.12
N ALA A 212 -18.27 0.09 3.08
CA ALA A 212 -17.65 1.31 3.63
C ALA A 212 -16.30 1.04 4.32
N ASP A 213 -16.14 -0.15 4.90
CA ASP A 213 -14.93 -0.62 5.59
C ASP A 213 -13.99 -1.42 4.69
N CYS A 214 -14.21 -1.48 3.37
CA CYS A 214 -13.29 -2.19 2.47
C CYS A 214 -12.15 -1.26 2.01
N PRO A 215 -10.87 -1.52 2.37
CA PRO A 215 -9.77 -0.65 1.98
C PRO A 215 -9.31 -0.88 0.53
N TYR A 216 -9.86 -1.87 -0.17
CA TYR A 216 -9.35 -2.30 -1.48
C TYR A 216 -10.45 -2.37 -2.54
N GLY A 217 -11.58 -1.70 -2.31
CA GLY A 217 -12.71 -1.70 -3.24
C GLY A 217 -13.16 -3.11 -3.65
N ALA A 218 -12.98 -4.09 -2.76
CA ALA A 218 -13.23 -5.50 -3.06
C ALA A 218 -14.68 -5.92 -2.79
N ILE A 219 -15.50 -5.02 -2.26
CA ILE A 219 -16.90 -5.25 -1.99
C ILE A 219 -17.69 -4.24 -2.80
N THR A 220 -18.80 -4.67 -3.39
CA THR A 220 -19.80 -3.81 -4.05
C THR A 220 -21.17 -4.15 -3.50
N MET A 221 -22.03 -3.14 -3.35
CA MET A 221 -23.44 -3.37 -2.99
C MET A 221 -24.26 -3.53 -4.27
N MET A 222 -24.83 -4.72 -4.45
CA MET A 222 -25.59 -5.10 -5.63
C MET A 222 -27.08 -5.21 -5.29
N PRO A 223 -27.99 -5.09 -6.27
CA PRO A 223 -29.39 -5.44 -6.07
C PRO A 223 -29.52 -6.87 -5.53
N ARG A 224 -30.45 -7.07 -4.60
CA ARG A 224 -30.65 -8.36 -3.95
C ARG A 224 -31.31 -9.39 -4.88
N THR A 225 -30.92 -10.66 -4.74
CA THR A 225 -31.33 -11.74 -5.67
C THR A 225 -32.14 -12.89 -5.05
N ASP A 226 -32.32 -12.93 -3.73
CA ASP A 226 -32.93 -14.07 -3.01
C ASP A 226 -34.41 -13.84 -2.60
N GLY A 227 -34.99 -12.69 -2.95
CA GLY A 227 -36.38 -12.35 -2.62
C GLY A 227 -36.64 -11.91 -1.17
N LEU A 228 -35.62 -11.81 -0.31
CA LEU A 228 -35.77 -11.26 1.05
C LEU A 228 -35.97 -9.73 1.02
N PRO A 229 -36.55 -9.11 2.07
CA PRO A 229 -37.04 -7.71 2.04
C PRO A 229 -35.94 -6.63 2.06
N TYR A 230 -34.69 -6.99 1.84
CA TYR A 230 -33.58 -6.04 1.78
C TYR A 230 -33.34 -5.60 0.34
N ALA A 231 -33.09 -4.31 0.10
CA ALA A 231 -32.91 -3.80 -1.25
C ALA A 231 -31.59 -4.25 -1.92
N GLN A 232 -30.55 -4.49 -1.12
CA GLN A 232 -29.20 -4.77 -1.60
C GLN A 232 -28.56 -5.96 -0.89
N GLN A 233 -27.53 -6.51 -1.52
CA GLN A 233 -26.63 -7.52 -0.98
C GLN A 233 -25.17 -7.10 -1.20
N ALA A 234 -24.27 -7.58 -0.34
CA ALA A 234 -22.85 -7.42 -0.58
C ALA A 234 -22.36 -8.47 -1.57
N GLU A 235 -21.50 -8.08 -2.49
CA GLU A 235 -20.78 -8.98 -3.39
C GLU A 235 -19.28 -8.78 -3.24
N VAL A 236 -18.53 -9.88 -3.09
CA VAL A 236 -17.08 -9.85 -2.86
C VAL A 236 -16.32 -10.20 -4.13
N ASN A 237 -15.54 -9.25 -4.65
CA ASN A 237 -14.56 -9.51 -5.69
C ASN A 237 -13.29 -10.11 -5.09
N ALA A 238 -13.15 -11.44 -5.22
CA ALA A 238 -12.02 -12.19 -4.67
C ALA A 238 -10.65 -11.78 -5.27
N ALA A 239 -10.61 -11.22 -6.49
CA ALA A 239 -9.38 -10.78 -7.12
C ALA A 239 -8.80 -9.50 -6.48
N ASN A 240 -9.67 -8.62 -5.97
CA ASN A 240 -9.27 -7.36 -5.31
C ASN A 240 -9.10 -7.51 -3.78
N CYS A 241 -9.72 -8.53 -3.18
CA CYS A 241 -9.68 -8.73 -1.74
C CYS A 241 -8.24 -8.95 -1.21
N THR A 242 -7.95 -8.55 0.02
CA THR A 242 -6.66 -8.89 0.67
C THR A 242 -6.84 -9.81 1.86
N ARG A 243 -8.03 -10.41 2.02
CA ARG A 243 -8.38 -11.37 3.09
C ARG A 243 -8.09 -10.86 4.51
N CYS A 244 -8.25 -9.56 4.72
CA CYS A 244 -7.96 -8.92 6.00
C CYS A 244 -9.03 -9.13 7.08
N GLY A 245 -10.21 -9.63 6.72
CA GLY A 245 -11.32 -9.89 7.65
C GLY A 245 -12.02 -8.64 8.19
N ILE A 246 -11.65 -7.44 7.77
CA ILE A 246 -12.24 -6.19 8.29
C ILE A 246 -13.77 -6.14 8.05
N CYS A 247 -14.23 -6.68 6.92
CA CYS A 247 -15.65 -6.79 6.61
C CYS A 247 -16.43 -7.64 7.63
N VAL A 248 -15.79 -8.66 8.21
CA VAL A 248 -16.35 -9.51 9.26
C VAL A 248 -16.52 -8.68 10.54
N GLY A 249 -15.49 -7.92 10.92
CA GLY A 249 -15.54 -7.00 12.07
C GLY A 249 -16.54 -5.86 11.93
N ALA A 250 -16.88 -5.49 10.69
CA ALA A 250 -17.90 -4.47 10.37
C ALA A 250 -19.32 -5.03 10.35
N CYS A 251 -19.47 -6.36 10.24
CA CYS A 251 -20.76 -7.00 10.05
C CYS A 251 -21.60 -6.91 11.35
N PRO A 252 -22.81 -6.32 11.31
CA PRO A 252 -23.63 -6.17 12.52
C PRO A 252 -24.08 -7.51 13.13
N SER A 253 -24.17 -8.57 12.33
CA SER A 253 -24.48 -9.91 12.82
C SER A 253 -23.28 -10.60 13.48
N ALA A 254 -22.05 -10.09 13.38
CA ALA A 254 -20.85 -10.70 13.95
C ALA A 254 -20.77 -10.53 15.49
N SER A 255 -21.80 -10.99 16.21
CA SER A 255 -21.92 -10.90 17.66
C SER A 255 -21.59 -12.25 18.32
N PRO A 256 -20.68 -12.29 19.32
CA PRO A 256 -20.32 -13.51 20.04
C PRO A 256 -21.42 -14.00 20.99
N PHE A 257 -22.43 -13.17 21.28
CA PHE A 257 -23.49 -13.46 22.25
C PHE A 257 -24.59 -14.39 21.73
N ARG A 258 -24.57 -14.76 20.44
CA ARG A 258 -25.52 -15.71 19.87
C ARG A 258 -25.12 -17.15 20.24
N SER A 259 -26.07 -18.09 20.17
CA SER A 259 -25.81 -19.50 20.44
C SER A 259 -24.73 -20.06 19.51
N VAL A 260 -23.89 -20.97 20.02
CA VAL A 260 -22.71 -21.52 19.33
C VAL A 260 -23.07 -22.31 18.07
N ASP A 261 -24.26 -22.92 18.04
CA ASP A 261 -24.72 -23.73 16.90
C ASP A 261 -25.26 -22.89 15.73
N GLU A 262 -25.67 -21.63 15.96
CA GLU A 262 -26.23 -20.71 14.94
C GLU A 262 -25.38 -19.44 14.73
N LEU A 263 -24.08 -19.50 15.03
CA LEU A 263 -23.17 -18.36 14.89
C LEU A 263 -22.75 -18.16 13.42
N VAL A 264 -23.73 -17.77 12.59
CA VAL A 264 -23.57 -17.46 11.15
C VAL A 264 -23.81 -15.98 10.92
N THR A 265 -22.89 -15.29 10.24
CA THR A 265 -23.02 -13.85 9.95
C THR A 265 -23.42 -13.61 8.51
N GLY A 266 -23.68 -12.36 8.12
CA GLY A 266 -23.89 -12.01 6.72
C GLY A 266 -22.62 -12.07 5.85
N ILE A 267 -21.41 -12.03 6.44
CA ILE A 267 -20.14 -12.13 5.70
C ILE A 267 -19.01 -12.64 6.60
N ASP A 268 -18.38 -13.75 6.23
CA ASP A 268 -17.32 -14.40 7.02
C ASP A 268 -16.13 -14.83 6.16
N LEU A 269 -14.96 -15.00 6.80
CA LEU A 269 -13.82 -15.69 6.18
C LEU A 269 -14.00 -17.21 6.36
N PRO A 270 -14.04 -18.02 5.28
CA PRO A 270 -14.31 -19.46 5.41
C PRO A 270 -13.34 -20.26 6.31
N HIS A 271 -12.12 -19.77 6.48
CA HIS A 271 -11.07 -20.41 7.28
C HIS A 271 -10.98 -19.84 8.70
N LEU A 272 -11.69 -18.75 8.98
CA LEU A 272 -11.69 -18.05 10.25
C LEU A 272 -13.02 -17.30 10.40
N ASP A 273 -14.11 -18.07 10.43
CA ASP A 273 -15.44 -17.54 10.62
C ASP A 273 -15.63 -17.05 12.06
N ILE A 274 -16.78 -16.42 12.31
CA ILE A 274 -17.09 -15.90 13.64
C ILE A 274 -17.13 -16.98 14.73
N LYS A 275 -17.51 -18.23 14.37
CA LYS A 275 -17.57 -19.36 15.29
C LYS A 275 -16.16 -19.75 15.74
N ARG A 276 -15.24 -19.91 14.79
CA ARG A 276 -13.83 -20.20 15.10
C ARG A 276 -13.19 -19.05 15.87
N MET A 277 -13.51 -17.79 15.53
CA MET A 277 -13.03 -16.63 16.29
C MET A 277 -13.48 -16.68 17.75
N ARG A 278 -14.74 -17.04 18.01
CA ARG A 278 -15.24 -17.24 19.38
C ARG A 278 -14.50 -18.36 20.10
N THR A 279 -14.31 -19.50 19.46
CA THR A 279 -13.53 -20.61 20.04
C THR A 279 -12.12 -20.15 20.42
N LEU A 280 -11.42 -19.39 19.56
CA LEU A 280 -10.08 -18.87 19.87
C LEU A 280 -10.08 -17.93 21.08
N VAL A 281 -11.13 -17.12 21.23
CA VAL A 281 -11.30 -16.21 22.36
C VAL A 281 -11.60 -16.98 23.64
N ASP A 282 -12.49 -17.97 23.59
CA ASP A 282 -12.80 -18.85 24.72
C ASP A 282 -11.55 -19.63 25.18
N GLU A 283 -10.77 -20.16 24.23
CA GLU A 283 -9.47 -20.80 24.49
C GLU A 283 -8.46 -19.84 25.16
N ALA A 284 -8.45 -18.56 24.77
CA ALA A 284 -7.57 -17.56 25.37
C ALA A 284 -8.03 -17.17 26.79
N LEU A 285 -9.34 -16.97 27.00
CA LEU A 285 -9.93 -16.71 28.31
C LEU A 285 -9.62 -17.84 29.30
N ALA A 286 -9.73 -19.10 28.86
CA ALA A 286 -9.43 -20.26 29.68
C ALA A 286 -7.94 -20.34 30.09
N LYS A 287 -7.03 -19.83 29.26
CA LYS A 287 -5.58 -19.81 29.54
C LYS A 287 -5.17 -18.68 30.49
N ALA A 288 -5.94 -17.60 30.56
CA ALA A 288 -5.65 -16.43 31.39
C ALA A 288 -6.90 -15.98 32.18
N PRO A 289 -7.43 -16.81 33.09
CA PRO A 289 -8.62 -16.47 33.87
C PRO A 289 -8.34 -15.23 34.74
N GLY A 290 -9.19 -14.20 34.64
CA GLY A 290 -8.96 -12.92 35.33
C GLY A 290 -7.80 -12.10 34.78
N GLY A 291 -7.10 -12.58 33.76
CA GLY A 291 -5.91 -11.97 33.19
C GLY A 291 -6.18 -11.08 31.97
N VAL A 292 -5.12 -10.74 31.23
CA VAL A 292 -5.21 -9.92 30.02
C VAL A 292 -5.34 -10.80 28.77
N VAL A 293 -6.38 -10.56 27.97
CA VAL A 293 -6.49 -11.15 26.63
C VAL A 293 -5.95 -10.18 25.59
N MET A 294 -4.87 -10.57 24.91
CA MET A 294 -4.23 -9.80 23.84
C MET A 294 -4.77 -10.22 22.48
N VAL A 295 -5.36 -9.31 21.72
CA VAL A 295 -5.73 -9.55 20.32
C VAL A 295 -4.71 -8.88 19.41
N GLY A 296 -3.96 -9.69 18.67
CA GLY A 296 -2.92 -9.22 17.76
C GLY A 296 -3.25 -9.46 16.30
N CYS A 297 -2.72 -8.61 15.41
CA CYS A 297 -2.73 -8.90 13.98
C CYS A 297 -1.49 -9.67 13.50
N GLU A 298 -1.62 -10.46 12.44
CA GLU A 298 -0.54 -11.30 11.91
C GLU A 298 0.76 -10.58 11.54
N HIS A 299 0.67 -9.31 11.16
CA HIS A 299 1.79 -8.49 10.68
C HIS A 299 2.15 -7.35 11.67
N GLY A 300 1.60 -7.41 12.88
CA GLY A 300 1.89 -6.47 13.95
C GLY A 300 2.85 -7.08 14.99
N PRO A 301 2.78 -6.61 16.24
CA PRO A 301 3.54 -7.17 17.35
C PRO A 301 3.18 -8.63 17.56
N LYS A 302 4.19 -9.44 17.91
CA LYS A 302 4.07 -10.90 17.98
C LYS A 302 3.42 -11.39 19.28
N VAL A 303 2.12 -11.10 19.45
CA VAL A 303 1.38 -11.43 20.69
C VAL A 303 1.41 -12.91 21.07
N GLN A 304 1.48 -13.83 20.11
CA GLN A 304 1.51 -15.28 20.37
C GLN A 304 2.88 -15.78 20.86
N GLU A 305 3.96 -15.04 20.57
CA GLU A 305 5.31 -15.39 21.03
C GLU A 305 5.60 -14.77 22.41
N LEU A 306 4.71 -13.94 22.94
CA LEU A 306 4.88 -13.30 24.23
C LEU A 306 4.50 -14.27 25.37
N THR A 307 5.50 -14.67 26.16
CA THR A 307 5.28 -15.39 27.42
C THR A 307 5.15 -14.39 28.57
N LEU A 308 3.94 -14.27 29.11
CA LEU A 308 3.61 -13.44 30.26
C LEU A 308 2.55 -14.14 31.12
N ASP A 309 2.80 -14.30 32.41
CA ASP A 309 1.86 -14.94 33.33
C ASP A 309 0.58 -14.12 33.44
N GLY A 310 -0.58 -14.79 33.42
CA GLY A 310 -1.88 -14.11 33.43
C GLY A 310 -2.18 -13.34 32.14
N ALA A 311 -1.57 -13.73 31.02
CA ALA A 311 -1.92 -13.19 29.70
C ALA A 311 -2.08 -14.32 28.66
N ALA A 312 -3.01 -14.13 27.73
CA ALA A 312 -3.24 -15.05 26.61
C ALA A 312 -3.47 -14.28 25.32
N ALA A 313 -3.17 -14.89 24.17
CA ALA A 313 -3.19 -14.22 22.89
C ALA A 313 -4.15 -14.85 21.87
N VAL A 314 -4.87 -14.00 21.14
CA VAL A 314 -5.65 -14.32 19.95
C VAL A 314 -5.02 -13.62 18.76
N ARG A 315 -4.69 -14.38 17.71
CA ARG A 315 -4.11 -13.85 16.46
C ARG A 315 -5.17 -13.82 15.37
N LEU A 316 -5.35 -12.67 14.74
CA LEU A 316 -6.25 -12.46 13.61
C LEU A 316 -5.46 -11.90 12.40
N PRO A 317 -5.96 -12.06 11.15
CA PRO A 317 -5.42 -11.37 9.98
C PRO A 317 -5.19 -9.87 10.25
N CYS A 318 -6.20 -9.19 10.80
CA CYS A 318 -6.16 -7.79 11.17
C CYS A 318 -6.88 -7.59 12.51
N VAL A 319 -6.43 -6.63 13.33
CA VAL A 319 -7.15 -6.25 14.56
C VAL A 319 -8.57 -5.76 14.28
N SER A 320 -8.79 -5.09 13.14
CA SER A 320 -10.13 -4.67 12.70
C SER A 320 -11.04 -5.80 12.20
N MET A 321 -10.54 -7.03 12.13
CA MET A 321 -11.42 -8.19 11.96
C MET A 321 -12.24 -8.46 13.22
N LEU A 322 -11.73 -8.09 14.40
CA LEU A 322 -12.43 -8.25 15.67
C LEU A 322 -13.65 -7.29 15.72
N PRO A 323 -14.88 -7.80 15.79
CA PRO A 323 -16.03 -6.96 16.11
C PRO A 323 -15.89 -6.44 17.55
N PRO A 324 -16.17 -5.15 17.85
CA PRO A 324 -16.00 -4.63 19.23
C PRO A 324 -16.86 -5.32 20.29
N SER A 325 -17.93 -6.02 19.90
CA SER A 325 -18.71 -6.88 20.80
C SER A 325 -17.91 -8.05 21.37
N PHE A 326 -16.80 -8.45 20.74
CA PHE A 326 -15.89 -9.43 21.32
C PHE A 326 -15.08 -8.88 22.49
N ILE A 327 -14.77 -7.59 22.50
CA ILE A 327 -14.13 -6.93 23.64
C ILE A 327 -15.07 -6.93 24.84
N ASP A 328 -16.32 -6.55 24.59
CA ASP A 328 -17.41 -6.63 25.55
C ASP A 328 -17.60 -8.06 26.08
N TYR A 329 -17.64 -9.05 25.19
CA TYR A 329 -17.73 -10.47 25.55
C TYR A 329 -16.54 -10.94 26.41
N MET A 330 -15.31 -10.63 26.03
CA MET A 330 -14.13 -11.02 26.81
C MET A 330 -14.17 -10.45 28.24
N VAL A 331 -14.57 -9.19 28.38
CA VAL A 331 -14.73 -8.53 29.68
C VAL A 331 -15.84 -9.17 30.51
N GLU A 332 -16.99 -9.49 29.89
CA GLU A 332 -18.12 -10.18 30.56
C GLU A 332 -17.79 -11.63 30.94
N GLN A 333 -16.97 -12.33 30.15
CA GLN A 333 -16.52 -13.69 30.44
C GLN A 333 -15.31 -13.76 31.40
N GLY A 334 -14.90 -12.63 31.98
CA GLY A 334 -13.94 -12.60 33.08
C GLY A 334 -12.48 -12.28 32.70
N ALA A 335 -12.18 -11.77 31.50
CA ALA A 335 -10.87 -11.19 31.23
C ALA A 335 -10.66 -9.93 32.09
N GLY A 336 -9.61 -9.85 32.90
CA GLY A 336 -9.25 -8.65 33.68
C GLY A 336 -9.10 -7.41 32.79
N GLY A 337 -8.53 -7.57 31.59
CA GLY A 337 -8.51 -6.54 30.55
C GLY A 337 -8.27 -7.10 29.15
N VAL A 338 -8.50 -6.28 28.14
CA VAL A 338 -8.29 -6.63 26.73
C VAL A 338 -7.28 -5.67 26.12
N MET A 339 -6.18 -6.20 25.59
CA MET A 339 -5.19 -5.42 24.86
C MET A 339 -5.33 -5.67 23.35
N ILE A 340 -5.46 -4.61 22.56
CA ILE A 340 -5.47 -4.68 21.10
C ILE A 340 -4.09 -4.26 20.59
N ALA A 341 -3.33 -5.21 20.03
CA ALA A 341 -1.97 -4.99 19.55
C ALA A 341 -1.91 -5.06 18.01
N GLY A 342 -1.80 -3.91 17.35
CA GLY A 342 -1.81 -3.80 15.89
C GLY A 342 -0.51 -3.28 15.31
N CYS A 343 -0.42 -3.30 13.97
CA CYS A 343 0.64 -2.64 13.22
C CYS A 343 0.82 -1.15 13.63
N PRO A 344 1.96 -0.51 13.31
CA PRO A 344 2.12 0.91 13.57
C PRO A 344 1.20 1.75 12.66
N GLU A 345 0.80 2.94 13.12
CA GLU A 345 -0.19 3.79 12.43
C GLU A 345 0.18 4.12 10.98
N CYS A 346 1.46 4.42 10.72
CA CYS A 346 1.98 4.71 9.38
C CYS A 346 2.40 3.46 8.58
N GLY A 347 2.28 2.27 9.18
CA GLY A 347 2.77 0.99 8.65
C GLY A 347 1.73 -0.14 8.61
N CYS A 348 0.43 0.16 8.78
CA CYS A 348 -0.61 -0.87 8.75
C CYS A 348 -0.63 -1.68 7.44
N ARG A 349 -0.54 -3.02 7.56
CA ARG A 349 -0.55 -3.97 6.44
C ARG A 349 -1.80 -3.85 5.57
N PHE A 350 -2.94 -3.58 6.20
CA PHE A 350 -4.26 -3.50 5.55
C PHE A 350 -4.82 -2.07 5.52
N ARG A 351 -3.91 -1.08 5.44
CA ARG A 351 -4.20 0.37 5.35
C ARG A 351 -4.94 0.93 6.56
N TYR A 352 -6.26 0.83 6.57
CA TYR A 352 -7.10 1.44 7.59
C TYR A 352 -7.39 0.51 8.78
N GLY A 353 -6.84 -0.71 8.81
CA GLY A 353 -7.12 -1.68 9.86
C GLY A 353 -6.86 -1.19 11.29
N VAL A 354 -5.81 -0.41 11.54
CA VAL A 354 -5.56 0.17 12.87
C VAL A 354 -6.49 1.36 13.12
N ALA A 355 -6.60 2.27 12.14
CA ALA A 355 -7.46 3.44 12.24
C ALA A 355 -8.93 3.09 12.49
N TRP A 356 -9.49 2.12 11.77
CA TRP A 356 -10.88 1.68 11.99
C TRP A 356 -11.07 1.02 13.34
N MET A 357 -10.09 0.26 13.83
CA MET A 357 -10.19 -0.32 15.16
C MET A 357 -10.21 0.79 16.21
N GLN A 358 -9.31 1.77 16.09
CA GLN A 358 -9.29 2.95 16.96
C GLN A 358 -10.61 3.73 16.89
N ASP A 359 -11.11 4.02 15.69
CA ASP A 359 -12.38 4.74 15.51
C ASP A 359 -13.57 3.99 16.14
N ARG A 360 -13.58 2.65 16.06
CA ARG A 360 -14.62 1.82 16.69
C ARG A 360 -14.49 1.82 18.22
N LEU A 361 -13.26 1.79 18.76
CA LEU A 361 -13.02 1.93 20.20
C LEU A 361 -13.49 3.31 20.69
N ASP A 362 -13.17 4.38 19.96
CA ASP A 362 -13.50 5.76 20.32
C ASP A 362 -14.99 6.10 20.12
N GLY A 363 -15.78 5.22 19.50
CA GLY A 363 -17.18 5.51 19.18
C GLY A 363 -17.39 6.41 17.95
N ARG A 364 -16.35 6.61 17.14
CA ARG A 364 -16.38 7.41 15.90
C ARG A 364 -16.81 6.59 14.67
N ARG A 365 -16.86 5.26 14.77
CA ARG A 365 -17.23 4.36 13.67
C ARG A 365 -18.07 3.17 14.15
N ASP A 366 -19.07 2.80 13.36
CA ASP A 366 -19.86 1.58 13.54
C ASP A 366 -19.15 0.32 13.03
N PRO A 367 -19.37 -0.86 13.66
CA PRO A 367 -19.92 -1.00 15.01
C PRO A 367 -18.92 -0.42 16.02
N TYR A 368 -19.39 0.35 17.00
CA TYR A 368 -18.53 0.91 18.05
C TYR A 368 -18.50 0.04 19.31
N LEU A 369 -17.46 0.22 20.13
CA LEU A 369 -17.36 -0.39 21.45
C LEU A 369 -18.42 0.21 22.39
N ARG A 370 -19.27 -0.64 22.94
CA ARG A 370 -20.39 -0.23 23.81
C ARG A 370 -19.88 0.51 25.05
N LYS A 371 -20.63 1.53 25.49
CA LYS A 371 -20.28 2.36 26.67
C LYS A 371 -20.19 1.59 27.98
N ARG A 372 -20.81 0.41 28.08
CA ARG A 372 -20.79 -0.45 29.27
C ARG A 372 -19.41 -1.07 29.54
N VAL A 373 -18.54 -1.14 28.53
CA VAL A 373 -17.19 -1.69 28.68
C VAL A 373 -16.30 -0.61 29.33
N PRO A 374 -15.73 -0.86 30.53
CA PRO A 374 -14.83 0.10 31.18
C PRO A 374 -13.61 0.36 30.30
N ARG A 375 -13.28 1.63 30.09
CA ARG A 375 -12.22 2.04 29.15
C ARG A 375 -10.81 1.78 29.68
N ASP A 376 -10.66 1.84 30.99
CA ASP A 376 -9.48 1.40 31.75
C ASP A 376 -9.17 -0.09 31.53
N ARG A 377 -10.17 -0.92 31.22
CA ARG A 377 -9.99 -2.35 30.90
C ARG A 377 -9.68 -2.64 29.44
N VAL A 378 -9.48 -1.62 28.61
CA VAL A 378 -9.13 -1.76 27.20
C VAL A 378 -7.90 -0.93 26.87
N ARG A 379 -6.84 -1.55 26.37
CA ARG A 379 -5.61 -0.86 25.97
C ARG A 379 -5.25 -1.14 24.53
N THR A 380 -4.74 -0.13 23.83
CA THR A 380 -4.22 -0.27 22.47
C THR A 380 -2.71 -0.17 22.47
N PHE A 381 -2.06 -0.95 21.61
CA PHE A 381 -0.62 -0.90 21.38
C PHE A 381 -0.33 -1.01 19.87
N TRP A 382 0.25 0.03 19.29
CA TRP A 382 0.48 0.13 17.83
C TRP A 382 1.97 0.11 17.54
N ALA A 383 2.50 -1.05 17.15
CA ALA A 383 3.94 -1.22 16.97
C ALA A 383 4.28 -2.22 15.85
N SER A 384 5.54 -2.23 15.46
CA SER A 384 6.14 -3.16 14.51
C SER A 384 6.30 -4.56 15.10
N HIS A 385 6.54 -5.54 14.23
CA HIS A 385 6.81 -6.93 14.61
C HIS A 385 8.16 -7.13 15.33
N ILE A 386 9.06 -6.14 15.27
CA ILE A 386 10.38 -6.17 15.92
C ILE A 386 10.36 -5.60 17.35
N GLU A 387 9.30 -4.90 17.73
CA GLU A 387 9.17 -4.20 19.03
C GLU A 387 8.58 -5.12 20.10
N ALA A 388 9.19 -6.30 20.27
CA ALA A 388 8.71 -7.33 21.19
C ALA A 388 8.94 -6.95 22.67
N ALA A 389 10.03 -6.22 22.95
CA ALA A 389 10.35 -5.76 24.30
C ALA A 389 9.35 -4.70 24.78
N GLU A 390 8.99 -3.77 23.89
CA GLU A 390 8.01 -2.72 24.11
C GLU A 390 6.61 -3.30 24.30
N LEU A 391 6.24 -4.32 23.51
CA LEU A 391 4.99 -5.06 23.72
C LEU A 391 4.95 -5.69 25.12
N LYS A 392 6.04 -6.36 25.54
CA LYS A 392 6.11 -6.98 26.86
C LYS A 392 5.98 -5.95 27.97
N ALA A 393 6.71 -4.84 27.88
CA ALA A 393 6.65 -3.76 28.85
C ALA A 393 5.24 -3.14 28.93
N ALA A 394 4.59 -2.91 27.78
CA ALA A 394 3.23 -2.39 27.73
C ALA A 394 2.21 -3.36 28.33
N ALA A 395 2.36 -4.67 28.09
CA ALA A 395 1.48 -5.70 28.65
C ALA A 395 1.64 -5.83 30.17
N MET A 396 2.88 -5.81 30.68
CA MET A 396 3.16 -5.80 32.13
C MET A 396 2.58 -4.56 32.81
N SER A 397 2.84 -3.37 32.25
CA SER A 397 2.25 -2.12 32.75
C SER A 397 0.71 -2.19 32.76
N PHE A 398 0.11 -2.80 31.75
CA PHE A 398 -1.34 -2.96 31.72
C PHE A 398 -1.86 -3.92 32.80
N GLN A 399 -1.18 -5.03 33.05
CA GLN A 399 -1.54 -5.92 34.15
C GLN A 399 -1.42 -5.25 35.52
N ASP A 400 -0.42 -4.38 35.70
CA ASP A 400 -0.25 -3.64 36.95
C ASP A 400 -1.33 -2.57 37.13
N ASP A 401 -1.74 -1.88 36.07
CA ASP A 401 -2.83 -0.89 36.12
C ASP A 401 -4.22 -1.51 36.39
N LEU A 402 -4.37 -2.83 36.20
CA LEU A 402 -5.60 -3.58 36.43
C LEU A 402 -5.72 -4.17 37.86
N LYS A 403 -4.65 -4.10 38.66
CA LYS A 403 -4.64 -4.49 40.07
C LYS A 403 -5.13 -3.33 40.93
#